data_AF-A0A972KBQ8-F1
#
_entry.id   AF-A0A972KBQ8-F1
#
_cell.length_a   1.000
_cell.length_b   1.000
_cell.length_c   1.000
_cell.angle_alpha   90.00
_cell.angle_beta   90.00
_cell.angle_gamma   90.00
#
_symmetry.space_group_name_H-M   'P 1'
#
loop_
_entity.id
_entity.type
_entity.pdbx_description
1 polymer ?
#
loop_
_entity_poly.entity_id
_entity_poly.type
_entity_poly.pdbx_seq_one_letter_code
_entity_poly.pdbx_strand_id
1 'polypeptide(L)'
;MVSERFERLFGRLVVAFKQHQDVPRTTANVVELGAARWVLEAARTEIAAERVRMAPHPLHRRNVRKVNVSENDLARLQVFGVGSGSC
;
A
#
# COMPACT_ATOMS: atom_id res chain seq x y z
N MET A 1 -16.30 -1.36 2.96
CA MET A 1 -16.57 -0.20 3.84
C MET A 1 -15.29 0.17 4.57
N VAL A 2 -14.96 1.46 4.61
CA VAL A 2 -13.84 1.98 5.40
C VAL A 2 -14.31 2.08 6.86
N SER A 3 -13.48 1.70 7.85
CA SER A 3 -13.87 1.79 9.27
C SER A 3 -13.75 3.23 9.75
N GLU A 4 -14.62 3.67 10.67
CA GLU A 4 -14.50 4.98 11.31
C GLU A 4 -13.12 5.19 11.95
N ARG A 5 -12.52 4.10 12.44
CA ARG A 5 -11.17 4.10 12.98
C ARG A 5 -10.12 4.39 11.91
N PHE A 6 -10.24 3.79 10.72
CA PHE A 6 -9.36 4.10 9.60
C PHE A 6 -9.47 5.57 9.19
N GLU A 7 -10.68 6.12 9.08
CA GLU A 7 -10.86 7.53 8.71
C GLU A 7 -10.21 8.47 9.73
N ARG A 8 -10.36 8.19 11.03
CA ARG A 8 -9.70 8.95 12.10
C ARG A 8 -8.18 8.88 12.00
N LEU A 9 -7.62 7.69 11.75
CA LEU A 9 -6.18 7.49 11.59
C LEU A 9 -5.64 8.21 10.35
N PHE A 10 -6.37 8.13 9.24
CA PHE A 10 -6.03 8.83 8.01
C PHE A 10 -6.09 10.36 8.20
N GLY A 11 -7.11 10.88 8.89
CA GLY A 11 -7.19 12.28 9.26
C GLY A 11 -5.99 12.76 10.07
N ARG A 12 -5.55 11.97 11.07
CA ARG A 12 -4.33 12.26 11.85
C ARG A 12 -3.08 12.30 10.98
N LEU A 13 -2.92 11.36 10.04
CA LEU A 13 -1.81 11.38 9.09
C LEU A 13 -1.81 12.65 8.23
N VAL A 14 -2.96 13.06 7.71
CA VAL A 14 -3.09 14.28 6.88
C VAL A 14 -2.73 15.53 7.68
N VAL A 15 -3.17 15.63 8.94
CA VAL A 15 -2.81 16.76 9.82
C VAL A 15 -1.31 16.79 10.08
N ALA A 16 -0.70 15.65 10.43
CA ALA A 16 0.74 15.56 10.65
C ALA A 16 1.54 15.91 9.38
N PHE A 17 1.08 15.49 8.20
CA PHE A 17 1.71 15.86 6.94
C PHE A 17 1.65 17.36 6.69
N LYS A 18 0.48 17.99 6.85
CA LYS A 18 0.30 19.43 6.66
C LYS A 18 1.18 20.26 7.59
N GLN A 19 1.46 19.77 8.80
CA GLN A 19 2.36 20.45 9.75
C GLN A 19 3.81 20.49 9.27
N HIS A 20 4.24 19.53 8.46
CA HIS A 20 5.64 19.36 8.08
C HIS A 20 5.91 19.50 6.57
N GLN A 21 4.88 19.73 5.75
CA GLN A 21 5.01 19.80 4.29
C GLN A 21 5.87 20.99 3.83
N ASP A 22 5.86 22.07 4.61
CA ASP A 22 6.55 23.33 4.29
C ASP A 22 7.96 23.43 4.90
N VAL A 23 8.40 22.41 5.66
CA VAL A 23 9.73 22.37 6.26
C VAL A 23 10.79 22.27 5.15
N PRO A 24 11.68 23.27 4.99
CA PRO A 24 12.68 23.24 3.93
C PRO A 24 13.63 22.06 4.11
N ARG A 25 13.94 21.34 3.02
CA ARG A 25 14.84 20.18 3.00
C ARG A 25 16.30 20.60 3.01
N THR A 26 16.73 21.26 4.07
CA THR A 26 18.10 21.76 4.25
C THR A 26 18.78 21.08 5.44
N THR A 27 20.11 21.13 5.48
CA THR A 27 20.90 20.59 6.60
C THR A 27 20.57 21.25 7.94
N ALA A 28 20.10 22.49 7.94
CA ALA A 28 19.66 23.21 9.13
C ALA A 28 18.40 22.60 9.78
N ASN A 29 17.56 21.94 8.98
CA ASN A 29 16.26 21.41 9.43
C ASN A 29 16.28 19.89 9.64
N VAL A 30 17.44 19.25 9.70
CA VAL A 30 17.55 17.78 9.81
C VAL A 30 16.85 17.23 11.05
N VAL A 31 16.92 17.94 12.18
CA VAL A 31 16.23 17.53 13.42
C VAL A 31 14.71 17.60 13.23
N GLU A 32 14.20 18.67 12.65
CA GLU A 32 12.77 18.87 12.39
C GLU A 32 12.23 17.86 11.37
N LEU A 33 12.97 17.60 10.29
CA LEU A 33 12.66 16.57 9.30
C LEU A 33 12.71 15.16 9.90
N GLY A 34 13.64 14.91 10.82
CA GLY A 34 13.73 13.67 11.58
C GLY A 34 12.51 13.44 12.48
N ALA A 35 12.09 14.48 13.20
CA ALA A 35 10.87 14.44 14.02
C ALA A 35 9.62 14.23 13.14
N ALA A 36 9.50 14.98 12.04
CA ALA A 36 8.41 14.81 11.08
C ALA A 36 8.34 13.39 10.52
N ARG A 37 9.49 12.81 10.14
CA ARG A 37 9.57 11.42 9.67
C ARG A 37 9.07 10.45 10.72
N TRP A 38 9.45 10.62 11.98
CA TRP A 38 9.04 9.73 13.07
C TRP A 38 7.53 9.77 13.30
N VAL A 39 6.94 10.97 13.32
CA VAL A 39 5.48 11.16 13.46
C VAL A 39 4.72 10.53 12.29
N LEU A 40 5.18 10.74 11.05
CA LEU A 40 4.54 10.18 9.86
C LEU A 40 4.65 8.65 9.80
N GLU A 41 5.78 8.06 10.19
CA GLU A 41 5.94 6.60 10.25
C GLU A 41 5.07 5.97 11.35
N ALA A 42 4.92 6.62 12.50
CA ALA A 42 4.01 6.17 13.56
C ALA A 42 2.56 6.14 13.05
N ALA A 43 2.09 7.23 12.44
CA ALA A 43 0.74 7.30 11.85
C ALA A 43 0.53 6.26 10.73
N ARG A 44 1.54 6.06 9.88
CA ARG A 44 1.52 5.03 8.83
C ARG A 44 1.43 3.61 9.40
N THR A 45 2.14 3.34 10.49
CA THR A 45 2.12 2.04 11.18
C THR A 45 0.75 1.73 11.77
N GLU A 46 0.10 2.72 12.41
CA GLU A 46 -1.27 2.57 12.92
C GLU A 46 -2.27 2.26 11.81
N ILE A 47 -2.17 2.94 10.66
CA ILE A 47 -3.01 2.68 9.48
C ILE A 47 -2.75 1.27 8.92
N ALA A 48 -1.48 0.83 8.86
CA ALA A 48 -1.15 -0.52 8.42
C ALA A 48 -1.78 -1.58 9.34
N ALA A 49 -1.72 -1.38 10.66
CA ALA A 49 -2.37 -2.27 11.63
C ALA A 49 -3.90 -2.29 11.47
N GLU A 50 -4.51 -1.13 11.22
CA GLU A 50 -5.94 -1.03 10.93
C GLU A 50 -6.31 -1.79 9.66
N ARG A 51 -5.53 -1.64 8.59
CA ARG A 51 -5.73 -2.38 7.33
C ARG A 51 -5.62 -3.87 7.53
N VAL A 52 -4.68 -4.35 8.36
CA VAL A 52 -4.58 -5.78 8.69
C VAL A 52 -5.81 -6.27 9.45
N ARG A 53 -6.37 -5.47 10.37
CA ARG A 53 -7.60 -5.81 11.08
C ARG A 53 -8.82 -5.84 10.17
N MET A 54 -8.92 -4.87 9.27
CA MET A 54 -10.05 -4.73 8.33
C MET A 54 -9.98 -5.68 7.15
N ALA A 55 -8.79 -6.16 6.80
CA ALA A 55 -8.64 -7.18 5.79
C ALA A 55 -9.44 -8.40 6.27
N PRO A 56 -10.38 -8.93 5.45
CA PRO A 56 -11.00 -10.20 5.78
C PRO A 56 -9.85 -11.18 6.01
N HIS A 57 -9.87 -11.87 7.14
CA HIS A 57 -8.91 -12.95 7.41
C HIS A 57 -8.82 -13.76 6.13
N PRO A 58 -7.62 -14.03 5.58
CA PRO A 58 -7.53 -14.91 4.45
C PRO A 58 -8.02 -16.26 4.95
N LEU A 59 -9.32 -16.54 4.76
CA LEU A 59 -9.89 -17.87 4.76
C LEU A 59 -9.13 -18.58 3.65
N HIS A 60 -8.01 -19.17 4.04
CA HIS A 60 -7.08 -19.86 3.16
C HIS A 60 -6.43 -18.93 2.13
N ARG A 61 -5.27 -18.35 2.49
CA ARG A 61 -4.14 -18.40 1.54
C ARG A 61 -3.84 -19.89 1.35
N ARG A 62 -4.64 -20.58 0.53
CA ARG A 62 -4.25 -21.87 -0.05
C ARG A 62 -2.88 -21.60 -0.62
N ASN A 63 -1.89 -22.36 -0.16
CA ASN A 63 -0.54 -22.37 -0.72
C ASN A 63 -0.69 -22.21 -2.23
N VAL A 64 -0.30 -21.05 -2.77
CA VAL A 64 -0.27 -20.85 -4.22
C VAL A 64 0.75 -21.87 -4.67
N ARG A 65 0.25 -23.00 -5.17
CA ARG A 65 1.09 -24.08 -5.67
C ARG A 65 1.89 -23.43 -6.79
N LYS A 66 3.19 -23.23 -6.57
CA LYS A 66 4.10 -22.81 -7.64
C LYS A 66 4.03 -23.92 -8.68
N VAL A 67 3.21 -23.73 -9.70
CA VAL A 67 3.21 -24.59 -10.87
C VAL A 67 4.37 -24.06 -11.71
N ASN A 68 5.41 -24.86 -11.86
CA ASN A 68 6.45 -24.59 -12.84
C ASN A 68 5.80 -24.81 -14.21
N VAL A 69 5.34 -23.72 -14.82
CA VAL A 69 4.80 -23.73 -16.18
C VAL A 69 6.00 -23.64 -17.13
N SER A 70 6.08 -24.56 -18.09
CA SER A 70 7.14 -24.52 -19.11
C SER A 70 6.91 -23.32 -20.04
N GLU A 71 7.96 -22.76 -20.64
CA GLU A 71 7.82 -21.63 -21.60
C GLU A 71 6.85 -21.93 -22.74
N ASN A 72 6.76 -23.19 -23.18
CA ASN A 72 5.81 -23.63 -24.19
C ASN A 72 4.35 -23.52 -23.73
N ASP A 73 4.08 -23.79 -22.46
CA ASP A 73 2.72 -23.67 -21.89
C ASP A 73 2.35 -22.18 -21.66
N LEU A 74 3.34 -21.33 -21.36
CA LEU A 74 3.15 -19.88 -21.27
C LEU A 74 2.78 -19.26 -22.63
N ALA A 75 3.44 -19.71 -23.70
CA ALA A 75 3.16 -19.27 -25.07
C ALA A 75 1.72 -19.64 -25.51
N ARG A 76 1.22 -20.81 -25.11
CA ARG A 76 -0.16 -21.24 -25.38
C ARG A 76 -1.21 -20.39 -24.67
N LEU A 77 -0.90 -19.89 -23.47
CA LEU A 77 -1.80 -18.99 -22.73
C LEU A 77 -1.86 -17.59 -23.35
N GLN A 78 -0.79 -17.11 -23.98
CA GLN A 78 -0.79 -15.83 -24.70
C GLN A 78 -1.70 -15.84 -25.94
N VAL A 79 -1.94 -17.00 -26.56
CA VAL A 79 -2.81 -17.11 -27.75
C VAL A 79 -4.28 -16.79 -27.43
N PHE A 80 -4.72 -16.95 -26.18
CA PHE A 80 -6.08 -16.58 -25.77
C PHE A 80 -6.26 -15.09 -25.45
N GLY A 81 -5.19 -14.29 -25.51
CA GLY A 81 -5.16 -12.89 -25.07
C GLY A 81 -4.97 -11.84 -26.18
N VAL A 82 -5.05 -12.22 -27.47
CA VAL A 82 -4.88 -11.27 -28.58
C VAL A 82 -5.99 -11.43 -29.63
N GLY A 83 -7.06 -10.64 -29.46
CA GLY A 83 -7.74 -9.94 -30.56
C GLY A 83 -8.87 -10.66 -31.32
N SER A 84 -10.09 -10.18 -31.12
CA SER A 84 -10.97 -9.76 -32.23
C SER A 84 -12.05 -8.81 -31.70
N GLY A 85 -11.71 -7.53 -31.63
CA GLY A 85 -12.68 -6.44 -31.64
C GLY A 85 -12.88 -5.95 -33.08
N SER A 86 -14.15 -5.81 -33.46
CA SER A 86 -14.73 -4.95 -34.52
C SER A 86 -14.30 -5.15 -35.99
N CYS A 87 -15.15 -5.82 -36.77
CA CYS A 87 -16.08 -5.24 -37.77
C CYS A 87 -16.98 -6.35 -38.33
#